data_AF-A0A0V0GE37-F1
#
_entry.id   AF-A0A0V0GE37-F1
#
_cell.length_a   1.000
_cell.length_b   1.000
_cell.length_c   1.000
_cell.angle_alpha   90.00
_cell.angle_beta   90.00
_cell.angle_gamma   90.00
#
_symmetry.space_group_name_H-M   'P 1'
#
loop_
_entity.id
_entity.type
_entity.pdbx_description
1 polymer ?
#
loop_
_entity_poly.entity_id
_entity_poly.type
_entity_poly.pdbx_seq_one_letter_code
_entity_poly.pdbx_strand_id
1 'polypeptide(L)' 'MNQQRLVESLQQFRHILKTCIAQRDLLTGKSLHTLYIKSRIPPSTYFSNHFILLYSKCGLLTTARRAFEATPEPN' A
#
# COMPACT_ATOMS: atom_id res chain seq x y z
N MET A 1 -4.11 15.02 19.23
CA MET A 1 -4.31 14.24 17.99
C MET A 1 -5.02 12.95 18.38
N ASN A 2 -6.30 12.79 18.04
CA ASN A 2 -7.14 11.70 18.58
C ASN A 2 -6.90 10.38 17.82
N GLN A 3 -6.70 9.30 18.56
CA GLN A 3 -6.50 7.92 18.06
C GLN A 3 -7.59 7.49 17.06
N GLN A 4 -8.84 7.90 17.29
CA GLN A 4 -10.02 7.56 16.47
C GLN A 4 -9.88 7.99 14.99
N ARG A 5 -9.41 9.23 14.76
CA ARG A 5 -9.30 9.83 13.42
C ARG A 5 -8.20 9.17 12.57
N LEU A 6 -7.18 8.63 13.23
CA LEU A 6 -6.09 7.88 12.60
C LEU A 6 -6.54 6.47 12.20
N VAL A 7 -7.40 5.82 12.99
CA VAL A 7 -7.96 4.51 12.64
C VAL A 7 -8.90 4.61 11.44
N GLU A 8 -9.75 5.64 11.40
CA GLU A 8 -10.67 5.90 10.27
C GLU A 8 -9.91 6.16 8.96
N SER A 9 -8.83 6.94 9.01
CA SER A 9 -8.01 7.21 7.82
C SER A 9 -7.29 5.95 7.31
N LEU A 10 -6.85 5.06 8.20
CA LEU A 10 -6.25 3.78 7.80
C LEU A 10 -7.27 2.85 7.14
N GLN A 11 -8.52 2.81 7.61
CA GLN A 11 -9.58 2.00 6.98
C GLN A 11 -9.91 2.51 5.58
N GLN A 12 -10.03 3.83 5.41
CA GLN A 12 -10.20 4.42 4.08
C GLN A 12 -9.00 4.12 3.16
N PHE A 13 -7.79 4.22 3.68
CA PHE A 13 -6.57 3.91 2.93
C PHE A 13 -6.56 2.45 2.45
N ARG A 14 -6.93 1.50 3.32
CA ARG A 14 -7.08 0.08 2.95
C ARG A 14 -8.13 -0.12 1.87
N HIS A 15 -9.28 0.54 2.00
CA HIS A 15 -10.37 0.44 1.04
C HIS A 15 -9.93 0.93 -0.35
N ILE A 16 -9.33 2.12 -0.42
CA ILE A 16 -8.82 2.68 -1.69
C ILE A 16 -7.77 1.75 -2.31
N LEU A 17 -6.82 1.25 -1.50
CA LEU A 17 -5.79 0.33 -1.99
C LEU A 17 -6.40 -0.95 -2.59
N LYS A 18 -7.40 -1.55 -1.93
CA LYS A 18 -8.11 -2.73 -2.46
C LYS A 18 -8.82 -2.42 -3.77
N THR A 19 -9.45 -1.25 -3.88
CA THR A 19 -10.10 -0.80 -5.11
C THR A 19 -9.09 -0.62 -6.25
N CYS A 20 -7.94 0.00 -5.98
CA CYS A 20 -6.86 0.14 -6.97
C CYS A 20 -6.37 -1.22 -7.47
N ILE A 21 -6.20 -2.20 -6.58
CA ILE A 21 -5.81 -3.57 -6.94
C ILE A 21 -6.86 -4.23 -7.83
N ALA A 22 -8.14 -4.13 -7.47
CA ALA A 22 -9.24 -4.73 -8.21
C ALA A 22 -9.37 -4.14 -9.62
N GLN A 23 -9.20 -2.82 -9.75
CA GLN A 23 -9.33 -2.09 -11.01
C GLN A 23 -8.01 -2.01 -11.80
N ARG A 24 -6.90 -2.51 -11.26
CA ARG A 24 -5.54 -2.31 -11.81
C ARG A 24 -5.19 -0.82 -12.01
N ASP A 25 -5.71 0.05 -11.14
CA ASP A 25 -5.42 1.48 -11.17
C ASP A 25 -4.04 1.75 -10.55
N LEU A 26 -3.03 1.69 -11.43
CA LEU A 26 -1.64 1.90 -11.05
C LEU A 26 -1.35 3.35 -10.64
N LEU A 27 -2.03 4.33 -11.23
CA LEU A 27 -1.74 5.74 -11.00
C LEU A 27 -2.15 6.11 -9.57
N THR A 28 -3.39 5.82 -9.20
CA THR A 28 -3.88 6.06 -7.84
C THR A 28 -3.11 5.22 -6.82
N GLY A 29 -2.84 3.96 -7.14
CA GLY A 29 -2.09 3.07 -6.26
C GLY A 29 -0.64 3.51 -6.00
N LYS A 30 0.06 4.06 -6.99
CA LYS A 30 1.40 4.67 -6.81
C LYS A 30 1.36 5.92 -5.93
N SER A 31 0.35 6.76 -6.12
CA SER A 31 0.14 7.95 -5.27
C SER A 31 -0.14 7.53 -3.82
N LEU A 32 -0.97 6.50 -3.62
CA LEU A 32 -1.18 5.89 -2.31
C LEU A 32 0.13 5.36 -1.70
N HIS A 33 0.93 4.62 -2.47
CA HIS A 33 2.19 4.07 -1.96
C HIS A 33 3.18 5.16 -1.55
N THR A 34 3.26 6.24 -2.34
CA THR A 34 4.07 7.42 -2.00
C THR A 34 3.56 8.07 -0.72
N LEU A 35 2.24 8.20 -0.57
CA LEU A 35 1.63 8.73 0.64
C LEU A 35 1.92 7.84 1.85
N TYR A 36 1.86 6.52 1.71
CA TYR A 36 2.19 5.57 2.78
C TYR A 36 3.62 5.78 3.28
N ILE A 37 4.60 5.81 2.36
CA ILE A 37 6.03 6.00 2.69
C ILE A 37 6.27 7.36 3.36
N LYS A 38 5.58 8.41 2.91
CA LYS A 38 5.72 9.77 3.48
C LYS A 38 4.94 9.97 4.78
N SER A 39 4.01 9.08 5.10
CA SER A 39 3.18 9.19 6.30
C SER A 39 3.93 8.65 7.52
N ARG A 40 3.56 9.12 8.71
CA ARG A 40 4.03 8.52 9.98
C ARG A 40 3.27 7.22 10.32
N ILE A 41 2.80 6.49 9.31
CA ILE A 41 2.10 5.22 9.51
C ILE A 41 3.20 4.16 9.77
N PRO A 42 3.08 3.36 10.84
CA PRO A 42 4.03 2.29 11.09
C PRO A 42 4.14 1.31 9.92
N PRO A 43 5.33 0.72 9.69
CA PRO A 43 5.49 -0.40 8.78
C PRO A 43 4.42 -1.47 9.06
N SER A 44 3.81 -1.99 8.01
CA SER A 44 2.73 -2.96 8.13
C SER A 44 2.81 -3.96 6.99
N THR A 45 3.00 -5.22 7.34
CA THR A 45 3.06 -6.31 6.37
C THR A 45 1.79 -6.40 5.53
N TYR A 46 0.64 -6.02 6.10
CA TYR A 46 -0.61 -5.88 5.34
C TYR A 46 -0.47 -4.91 4.17
N PHE A 47 0.01 -3.69 4.42
CA PHE A 47 0.15 -2.67 3.38
C PHE A 47 1.22 -3.05 2.37
N SER A 48 2.38 -3.54 2.84
CA SER A 48 3.45 -4.04 1.97
C SER A 48 2.93 -5.10 0.99
N ASN A 49 2.25 -6.14 1.49
CA ASN A 49 1.70 -7.21 0.66
C ASN A 49 0.70 -6.70 -0.37
N HIS A 50 -0.15 -5.73 0.00
CA HIS A 50 -1.12 -5.16 -0.92
C HIS A 50 -0.48 -4.26 -1.98
N PHE A 51 0.60 -3.52 -1.66
CA PHE A 51 1.37 -2.78 -2.67
C PHE A 51 2.10 -3.72 -3.62
N ILE A 52 2.68 -4.81 -3.13
CA ILE A 52 3.30 -5.85 -3.97
C ILE A 52 2.24 -6.46 -4.89
N LEU A 53 1.06 -6.78 -4.37
CA LEU A 53 -0.05 -7.32 -5.14
C LEU A 53 -0.54 -6.33 -6.21
N LEU A 54 -0.65 -5.04 -5.88
CA LEU A 54 -1.00 -3.97 -6.83
C LEU A 54 -0.01 -3.96 -8.01
N TYR A 55 1.29 -3.87 -7.74
CA TYR A 55 2.29 -3.83 -8.79
C TYR A 55 2.31 -5.13 -9.61
N SER A 56 2.12 -6.27 -8.96
CA SER A 56 2.04 -7.57 -9.63
C SER A 56 0.84 -7.66 -10.57
N LYS A 57 -0.36 -7.25 -10.12
CA LYS A 57 -1.60 -7.22 -10.92
C LYS A 57 -1.55 -6.26 -12.10
N CYS A 58 -0.75 -5.19 -12.00
CA CYS A 58 -0.51 -4.25 -13.08
C CYS A 58 0.67 -4.63 -13.99
N GLY A 59 1.35 -5.75 -13.74
CA GLY A 59 2.47 -6.23 -14.56
C GLY A 59 3.84 -5.60 -14.25
N LEU A 60 3.96 -4.80 -13.19
CA LEU A 60 5.22 -4.18 -12.76
C LEU A 60 5.99 -5.09 -11.80
N LEU A 61 6.43 -6.26 -12.28
CA LEU A 61 7.08 -7.28 -11.46
C LEU A 61 8.38 -6.78 -10.80
N THR A 62 9.18 -5.99 -11.51
CA THR A 62 10.41 -5.40 -10.94
C THR A 62 10.08 -4.46 -9.79
N THR A 63 9.02 -3.67 -9.90
CA THR A 63 8.58 -2.78 -8.81
C THR A 63 7.98 -3.58 -7.65
N ALA A 64 7.21 -4.63 -7.94
CA ALA A 64 6.68 -5.54 -6.93
C ALA A 64 7.80 -6.21 -6.12
N ARG A 65 8.86 -6.68 -6.80
CA ARG A 65 10.05 -7.25 -6.16
C ARG A 65 10.75 -6.24 -5.25
N ARG A 66 11.00 -5.03 -5.73
CA ARG A 66 11.62 -3.97 -4.92
C ARG A 66 10.79 -3.61 -3.68
N ALA A 67 9.46 -3.57 -3.81
CA ALA A 67 8.58 -3.33 -2.67
C ALA A 67 8.64 -4.47 -1.64
N PHE A 68 8.75 -5.72 -2.11
CA PHE A 68 8.96 -6.88 -1.24
C PHE A 68 10.30 -6.82 -0.50
N GLU A 69 11.40 -6.54 -1.21
CA GLU A 69 12.74 -6.41 -0.61
C GLU A 69 12.85 -5.26 0.41
N ALA A 70 12.05 -4.20 0.23
CA ALA A 70 11.98 -3.09 1.17
C ALA A 70 11.12 -3.38 2.42
N THR A 71 10.46 -4.55 2.50
CA THR A 71 9.63 -4.92 3.64
C THR A 71 10.51 -5.55 4.72
N PRO A 72 10.58 -4.97 5.94
CA PRO A 72 11.50 -5.44 6.98
C PRO A 72 11.17 -6.84 7.52
N GLU A 73 9.89 -7.22 7.49
CA GLU A 73 9.41 -8.55 7.88
C GLU A 73 8.42 -9.06 6.82
N PRO A 74 8.92 -9.68 5.73
CA PRO A 74 8.05 -10.34 4.78
C PRO A 74 7.35 -11.53 5.45
N ASN A 75 6.04 -11.67 5.22
CA ASN A 75 5.26 -12.84 5.65
C ASN A 75 5.63 -14.09 4.87
#